data_AF-A0A0L0KNM6-F1
#
_entry.id   AF-A0A0L0KNM6-F1
#
_cell.length_a   1.000
_cell.length_b   1.000
_cell.length_c   1.000
_cell.angle_alpha   90.00
_cell.angle_beta   90.00
_cell.angle_gamma   90.00
#
_symmetry.space_group_name_H-M   'P 1'
#
loop_
_entity.id
_entity.type
_entity.pdbx_description
1 polymer ?
#
loop_
_entity_poly.entity_id
_entity_poly.type
_entity_poly.pdbx_seq_one_letter_code
_entity_poly.pdbx_strand_id
1 'polypeptide(L)'
;MAEIIQKDGTWVFDGDRLRLTPGHDKNVSPLRKELGELTVPLEALAGISFEQGKKNGRLRLRLRDGADPLLLATAGRLTEPHDPYQLVVESDRYGVAEYLVDEVRGALLLEQVPGTPVDAFLLAGPA
;
A
#
# COMPACT_ATOMS: atom_id res chain seq x y z
N MET A 1 1.24 -15.81 -3.25
CA MET A 1 0.06 -14.90 -3.30
C MET A 1 -0.40 -14.68 -1.87
N ALA A 2 -0.41 -13.42 -1.45
CA ALA A 2 -0.76 -13.00 -0.09
C ALA A 2 -1.86 -11.94 -0.15
N GLU A 3 -2.81 -11.99 0.78
CA GLU A 3 -3.91 -11.02 0.81
C GLU A 3 -4.34 -10.70 2.24
N ILE A 4 -4.80 -9.46 2.43
CA ILE A 4 -5.42 -9.02 3.66
C ILE A 4 -6.68 -8.23 3.35
N ILE A 5 -7.79 -8.67 3.95
CA ILE A 5 -9.11 -8.04 3.84
C ILE A 5 -9.41 -7.37 5.18
N GLN A 6 -9.77 -6.09 5.13
CA GLN A 6 -10.20 -5.27 6.26
C GLN A 6 -11.47 -4.51 5.85
N LYS A 7 -12.18 -3.94 6.83
CA LYS A 7 -13.35 -3.07 6.55
C LYS A 7 -12.95 -1.83 5.72
N ASP A 8 -11.76 -1.30 5.96
CA ASP A 8 -11.25 -0.10 5.31
C ASP A 8 -10.58 -0.36 3.95
N GLY A 9 -10.41 -1.61 3.55
CA GLY A 9 -9.84 -1.98 2.26
C GLY A 9 -9.26 -3.39 2.20
N THR A 10 -8.94 -3.81 0.98
CA THR A 10 -8.30 -5.11 0.70
C THR A 10 -7.00 -4.87 -0.02
N TRP A 11 -5.91 -5.49 0.44
CA TRP A 11 -4.63 -5.49 -0.25
C TRP A 11 -4.32 -6.91 -0.74
N VAL A 12 -3.94 -7.07 -2.00
CA VAL A 12 -3.62 -8.36 -2.63
C VAL A 12 -2.27 -8.26 -3.32
N PHE A 13 -1.36 -9.17 -2.99
CA PHE A 13 -0.06 -9.32 -3.63
C PHE A 13 -0.01 -10.65 -4.39
N ASP A 14 0.22 -10.58 -5.70
CA ASP A 14 0.31 -11.73 -6.60
C ASP A 14 1.74 -12.18 -6.89
N GLY A 15 2.74 -11.34 -6.63
CA GLY A 15 4.16 -11.62 -6.81
C GLY A 15 4.89 -10.50 -7.56
N ASP A 16 4.18 -9.80 -8.45
CA ASP A 16 4.71 -8.68 -9.23
C ASP A 16 3.97 -7.36 -8.94
N ARG A 17 2.75 -7.40 -8.40
CA ARG A 17 1.93 -6.22 -8.15
C ARG A 17 1.20 -6.30 -6.81
N LEU A 18 1.07 -5.15 -6.17
CA LEU A 18 0.24 -4.97 -4.98
C LEU A 18 -1.00 -4.16 -5.36
N ARG A 19 -2.17 -4.79 -5.29
CA ARG A 19 -3.47 -4.17 -5.56
C ARG A 19 -4.09 -3.68 -4.26
N LEU A 20 -4.38 -2.38 -4.19
CA LEU A 20 -4.97 -1.69 -3.05
C LEU A 20 -6.40 -1.29 -3.39
N THR A 21 -7.37 -2.04 -2.91
CA THR A 21 -8.79 -1.76 -3.13
C THR A 21 -9.38 -1.06 -1.90
N PRO A 22 -9.94 0.16 -2.02
CA PRO A 22 -10.59 0.83 -0.90
C PRO A 22 -11.82 0.03 -0.44
N GLY A 23 -12.11 0.05 0.87
CA GLY A 23 -13.30 -0.59 1.40
C GLY A 23 -14.58 0.14 0.99
N HIS A 24 -15.73 -0.52 1.20
CA HIS A 24 -17.05 0.06 0.91
C HIS A 24 -17.74 0.64 2.15
N ASP A 25 -17.09 0.60 3.32
CA ASP A 25 -17.67 1.13 4.55
C ASP A 25 -17.92 2.65 4.46
N LYS A 26 -18.88 3.13 5.25
CA LYS A 26 -19.21 4.56 5.34
C LYS A 26 -18.03 5.42 5.82
N ASN A 27 -17.10 4.83 6.59
CA ASN A 27 -15.95 5.53 7.15
C ASN A 27 -14.75 5.61 6.17
N VAL A 28 -14.80 4.92 5.03
CA VAL A 28 -13.74 5.01 4.02
C VAL A 28 -13.74 6.40 3.39
N SER A 29 -12.55 7.01 3.32
CA SER A 29 -12.37 8.37 2.82
C SER A 29 -12.96 8.56 1.42
N PRO A 30 -13.65 9.70 1.17
CA PRO A 30 -14.12 10.06 -0.18
C PRO A 30 -12.99 10.04 -1.22
N LEU A 31 -11.81 10.60 -0.90
CA LEU A 31 -10.65 10.57 -1.79
C LEU A 31 -10.27 9.15 -2.19
N ARG A 32 -10.19 8.22 -1.22
CA ARG A 32 -9.84 6.82 -1.51
C ARG A 32 -10.92 6.13 -2.34
N LYS A 33 -12.20 6.49 -2.17
CA LYS A 33 -13.30 5.99 -3.01
C LYS A 33 -13.18 6.48 -4.45
N GLU A 34 -12.90 7.77 -4.64
CA GLU A 34 -12.71 8.38 -5.98
C GLU A 34 -11.47 7.84 -6.69
N LEU A 35 -10.36 7.65 -5.97
CA LEU A 35 -9.16 6.99 -6.51
C LEU A 35 -9.42 5.55 -6.95
N GLY A 36 -10.40 4.89 -6.33
CA GLY A 36 -10.72 3.50 -6.60
C GLY A 36 -9.56 2.58 -6.29
N GLU A 37 -9.46 1.50 -7.06
CA GLU A 37 -8.39 0.52 -6.93
C GLU A 37 -7.06 1.07 -7.47
N LEU A 38 -6.00 0.93 -6.68
CA LEU A 38 -4.63 1.23 -7.12
C LEU A 38 -3.86 -0.07 -7.35
N THR A 39 -3.27 -0.21 -8.53
CA THR A 39 -2.32 -1.29 -8.81
C THR A 39 -0.91 -0.72 -8.73
N VAL A 40 -0.12 -1.20 -7.76
CA VAL A 40 1.24 -0.75 -7.50
C VAL A 40 2.22 -1.83 -7.97
N PRO A 41 3.01 -1.58 -9.03
CA PRO A 41 4.02 -2.54 -9.48
C PRO A 41 5.15 -2.67 -8.45
N LEU A 42 5.75 -3.86 -8.32
CA LEU A 42 6.83 -4.13 -7.38
C LEU A 42 8.00 -3.14 -7.57
N GLU A 43 8.30 -2.76 -8.81
CA GLU A 43 9.36 -1.83 -9.18
C GLU A 43 9.15 -0.41 -8.66
N ALA A 44 7.92 -0.05 -8.28
CA ALA A 44 7.59 1.23 -7.67
C ALA A 44 7.76 1.24 -6.14
N LEU A 45 7.95 0.07 -5.51
CA LEU A 45 8.05 -0.04 -4.06
C LEU A 45 9.48 0.20 -3.58
N ALA A 46 9.62 1.07 -2.60
CA ALA A 46 10.82 1.19 -1.78
C ALA A 46 10.76 0.30 -0.53
N GLY A 47 9.56 -0.14 -0.15
CA GLY A 47 9.37 -1.11 0.93
C GLY A 47 7.94 -1.14 1.48
N ILE A 48 7.74 -2.02 2.45
CA ILE A 48 6.50 -2.17 3.21
C ILE A 48 6.84 -2.44 4.68
N SER A 49 5.99 -1.96 5.58
CA SER A 49 6.10 -2.23 7.01
C SER A 49 4.74 -2.51 7.63
N PHE A 50 4.77 -3.27 8.72
CA PHE A 50 3.64 -3.45 9.61
C PHE A 50 4.05 -3.05 11.04
N GLU A 51 3.23 -2.23 11.67
CA GLU A 51 3.38 -1.83 13.07
C GLU A 51 2.18 -2.31 13.87
N GLN A 52 2.43 -3.21 14.82
CA GLN A 52 1.40 -3.65 15.77
C GLN A 52 1.12 -2.56 16.80
N GLY A 53 -0.15 -2.26 17.03
CA GLY A 53 -0.59 -1.38 18.11
C GLY A 53 -1.46 -2.11 19.15
N LYS A 54 -1.85 -1.38 20.20
CA LYS A 54 -2.61 -1.93 21.34
C LYS A 54 -4.03 -2.35 20.98
N LYS A 55 -4.66 -1.67 20.01
CA LYS A 55 -6.06 -1.94 19.57
C LYS A 55 -6.13 -2.31 18.10
N ASN A 56 -5.33 -1.67 17.28
CA ASN A 56 -5.17 -1.90 15.86
C ASN A 56 -3.70 -1.73 15.49
N GLY A 57 -3.32 -2.38 14.41
CA GLY A 57 -2.02 -2.26 13.78
C GLY A 57 -2.15 -1.48 12.49
N ARG A 58 -1.04 -1.35 11.77
CA ARG A 58 -0.99 -0.57 10.55
C ARG A 58 0.01 -1.11 9.55
N LEU A 59 -0.48 -1.38 8.34
CA LEU A 59 0.36 -1.57 7.18
C LEU A 59 0.66 -0.23 6.53
N ARG A 60 1.92 -0.02 6.14
CA ARG A 60 2.38 1.16 5.41
C ARG A 60 3.18 0.72 4.20
N LEU A 61 2.79 1.21 3.03
CA LEU A 61 3.53 1.04 1.79
C LEU A 61 4.38 2.28 1.54
N ARG A 62 5.65 2.10 1.20
CA ARG A 62 6.55 3.18 0.79
C ARG A 62 6.87 3.02 -0.69
N LEU A 63 6.54 4.03 -1.48
CA LEU A 63 6.93 4.09 -2.89
C LEU A 63 8.31 4.71 -3.03
N ARG A 64 8.99 4.40 -4.13
CA ARG A 64 10.23 5.06 -4.53
C ARG A 64 9.93 6.51 -4.89
N ASP A 65 10.83 7.40 -4.53
CA ASP A 65 10.68 8.83 -4.82
C ASP A 65 10.56 9.04 -6.34
N GLY A 66 9.54 9.78 -6.78
CA GLY A 66 9.25 10.03 -8.19
C GLY A 66 8.35 8.98 -8.88
N ALA A 67 8.03 7.86 -8.22
CA ALA A 67 7.28 6.77 -8.86
C ALA A 67 5.77 7.04 -9.00
N ASP A 68 5.21 7.96 -8.22
CA ASP A 68 3.76 8.15 -8.13
C ASP A 68 3.33 9.62 -8.26
N PRO A 69 2.43 9.95 -9.20
CA PRO A 69 1.92 11.31 -9.36
C PRO A 69 1.04 11.77 -8.18
N LEU A 70 0.36 10.88 -7.45
CA LEU A 70 -0.46 11.28 -6.30
C LEU A 70 0.42 11.78 -5.14
N LEU A 71 1.50 11.08 -4.82
CA LEU A 71 2.49 11.50 -3.84
C LEU A 71 3.14 12.82 -4.25
N LEU A 72 3.43 13.03 -5.54
CA LEU A 72 3.94 14.32 -6.02
C LEU A 72 2.92 15.44 -5.79
N ALA A 73 1.66 15.25 -6.22
CA ALA A 73 0.60 16.24 -6.12
C ALA A 73 0.28 16.62 -4.66
N THR A 74 0.42 15.66 -3.75
CA THR A 74 0.10 15.83 -2.33
C THR A 74 1.32 16.14 -1.47
N ALA A 75 2.52 16.17 -2.06
CA ALA A 75 3.80 16.23 -1.37
C ALA A 75 3.92 15.19 -0.24
N GLY A 76 3.31 14.01 -0.42
CA GLY A 76 3.26 12.93 0.57
C GLY A 76 2.57 13.29 1.90
N ARG A 77 1.71 14.33 1.91
CA ARG A 77 1.07 14.83 3.13
C ARG A 77 -0.29 14.22 3.45
N LEU A 78 -0.77 13.28 2.63
CA LEU A 78 -1.98 12.53 2.98
C LEU A 78 -1.72 11.72 4.25
N THR A 79 -2.61 11.87 5.22
CA THR A 79 -2.63 11.06 6.44
C THR A 79 -3.90 10.24 6.50
N GLU A 80 -4.04 9.35 7.47
CA GLU A 80 -5.32 8.67 7.68
C GLU A 80 -6.48 9.66 7.92
N PRO A 81 -7.70 9.32 7.48
CA PRO A 81 -8.05 8.10 6.72
C PRO A 81 -7.85 8.23 5.20
N HIS A 82 -7.17 9.28 4.74
CA HIS A 82 -7.08 9.70 3.34
C HIS A 82 -5.93 9.05 2.58
N ASP A 83 -4.88 8.62 3.27
CA ASP A 83 -3.71 7.99 2.65
C ASP A 83 -4.06 6.60 2.09
N PRO A 84 -4.01 6.37 0.76
CA PRO A 84 -4.30 5.07 0.17
C PRO A 84 -3.19 4.04 0.40
N TYR A 85 -1.99 4.48 0.79
CA TYR A 85 -0.82 3.63 1.04
C TYR A 85 -0.72 3.17 2.50
N GLN A 86 -1.81 3.34 3.26
CA GLN A 86 -1.94 2.84 4.63
C GLN A 86 -3.22 2.00 4.78
N LEU A 87 -3.12 0.94 5.58
CA LEU A 87 -4.27 0.11 5.95
C LEU A 87 -4.25 -0.14 7.47
N VAL A 88 -5.36 0.20 8.13
CA VAL A 88 -5.61 -0.18 9.52
C VAL A 88 -5.83 -1.68 9.57
N VAL A 89 -5.15 -2.36 10.50
CA VAL A 89 -5.23 -3.82 10.66
C VAL A 89 -5.88 -4.15 12.00
N GLU A 90 -6.99 -4.90 11.97
CA GLU A 90 -7.60 -5.45 13.18
C GLU A 90 -6.66 -6.48 13.86
N SER A 91 -6.69 -6.56 15.20
CA SER A 91 -5.73 -7.34 16.00
C SER A 91 -5.67 -8.83 15.68
N ASP A 92 -6.79 -9.41 15.25
CA ASP A 92 -6.92 -10.80 14.81
C ASP A 92 -6.31 -11.05 13.41
N ARG A 93 -5.93 -9.99 12.69
CA ARG A 93 -5.32 -10.04 11.36
C ARG A 93 -3.83 -9.70 11.35
N TYR A 94 -3.19 -9.55 12.51
CA TYR A 94 -1.77 -9.20 12.61
C TYR A 94 -0.86 -10.22 11.91
N GLY A 95 -1.06 -11.52 12.13
CA GLY A 95 -0.25 -12.55 11.45
C GLY A 95 -0.39 -12.53 9.92
N VAL A 96 -1.58 -12.15 9.41
CA VAL A 96 -1.79 -11.98 7.97
C VAL A 96 -1.07 -10.74 7.45
N ALA A 97 -1.05 -9.66 8.21
CA ALA A 97 -0.30 -8.45 7.86
C ALA A 97 1.22 -8.69 7.86
N GLU A 98 1.73 -9.43 8.84
CA GLU A 98 3.15 -9.84 8.91
C GLU A 98 3.52 -10.71 7.70
N TYR A 99 2.69 -11.71 7.39
CA TYR A 99 2.90 -12.56 6.22
C TYR A 99 2.92 -11.76 4.91
N LEU A 100 2.00 -10.81 4.74
CA LEU A 100 1.98 -9.92 3.56
C LEU A 100 3.26 -9.09 3.45
N VAL A 101 3.75 -8.55 4.57
CA VAL A 101 5.02 -7.79 4.61
C VAL A 101 6.20 -8.67 4.21
N ASP A 102 6.27 -9.89 4.74
CA ASP A 102 7.36 -10.82 4.45
C ASP A 102 7.36 -11.26 2.97
N GLU A 103 6.19 -11.55 2.40
CA GLU A 103 6.05 -11.92 0.99
C GLU A 103 6.51 -10.79 0.06
N VAL A 104 6.07 -9.55 0.30
CA VAL A 104 6.46 -8.38 -0.51
C VAL A 104 7.96 -8.09 -0.34
N ARG A 105 8.51 -8.16 0.88
CA ARG A 105 9.95 -7.98 1.11
C ARG A 105 10.78 -9.08 0.45
N GLY A 106 10.29 -10.32 0.48
CA GLY A 106 10.89 -11.44 -0.22
C GLY A 106 10.96 -11.19 -1.72
N ALA A 107 9.85 -10.76 -2.33
CA ALA A 107 9.82 -10.42 -3.76
C ALA A 107 10.78 -9.27 -4.12
N LEU A 108 10.82 -8.19 -3.32
CA LEU A 108 11.76 -7.08 -3.52
C LEU A 108 13.22 -7.55 -3.51
N LEU A 109 13.57 -8.48 -2.61
CA LEU A 109 14.90 -9.05 -2.53
C LEU A 109 15.22 -9.94 -3.73
N LEU A 110 14.28 -10.81 -4.12
CA LEU A 110 14.44 -11.76 -5.23
C LEU A 110 14.61 -11.03 -6.57
N GLU A 111 13.76 -10.04 -6.83
CA GLU A 111 13.79 -9.21 -8.05
C GLU A 111 14.85 -8.10 -8.00
N GLN A 112 15.57 -7.98 -6.87
CA GLN A 112 16.62 -6.98 -6.66
C GLN A 112 16.13 -5.54 -6.94
N VAL A 113 14.89 -5.24 -6.56
CA VAL A 113 14.31 -3.91 -6.78
C VAL A 113 15.04 -2.89 -5.88
N PRO A 114 15.63 -1.84 -6.45
CA PRO A 114 16.36 -0.85 -5.67
C PRO A 114 15.39 0.08 -4.92
N GLY A 115 15.74 0.45 -3.69
CA GLY A 115 15.00 1.45 -2.91
C GLY A 115 15.30 2.90 -3.28
N THR A 116 16.04 3.15 -4.36
CA THR A 116 16.46 4.49 -4.80
C THR A 116 15.38 5.20 -5.63
N PRO A 117 15.45 6.53 -5.82
CA PRO A 117 14.51 7.26 -6.67
C PRO A 117 14.39 6.71 -8.11
N VAL A 118 13.33 7.13 -8.81
CA VAL A 118 13.09 6.92 -10.24
C VAL A 118 12.92 8.23 -10.97
N ASP A 119 13.22 8.24 -12.26
CA ASP A 119 13.14 9.43 -13.12
C ASP A 119 11.80 9.56 -13.88
N ALA A 120 10.89 8.60 -13.70
CA ALA A 120 9.57 8.58 -14.32
C ALA A 120 8.52 7.94 -13.40
N PHE A 121 7.27 8.35 -13.57
CA PHE A 121 6.15 7.71 -12.89
C PHE A 121 6.01 6.25 -13.33
N LEU A 122 5.85 5.38 -12.35
CA LEU A 122 5.58 3.95 -12.52
C LEU A 122 4.12 3.61 -12.23
N LEU A 123 3.39 4.51 -11.55
CA LEU A 123 1.95 4.42 -11.37
C LEU A 123 1.23 5.28 -12.41
N ALA A 124 0.04 4.82 -12.80
CA ALA A 124 -0.88 5.64 -13.59
C ALA A 124 -1.34 6.85 -12.76
N GLY A 125 -1.57 7.97 -13.44
CA GLY A 125 -2.23 9.12 -12.81
C GLY A 125 -3.69 8.79 -12.45
N PRO A 126 -4.27 9.50 -11.47
CA PRO A 126 -5.71 9.49 -11.26
C PRO A 126 -6.43 9.90 -12.56
N ALA A 127 -7.51 9.20 -12.91
CA ALA A 127 -8.31 9.45 -14.12
C ALA A 127 -9.34 10.58 -13.92
#